data_AF-A0A2H5YVM9-F1
#
_entry.id   AF-A0A2H5YVM9-F1
#
_cell.length_a   1.000
_cell.length_b   1.000
_cell.length_c   1.000
_cell.angle_alpha   90.00
_cell.angle_beta   90.00
_cell.angle_gamma   90.00
#
_symmetry.space_group_name_H-M   'P 1'
#
loop_
_entity.id
_entity.type
_entity.pdbx_description
1 polymer ?
#
loop_
_entity_poly.entity_id
_entity_poly.type
_entity_poly.pdbx_seq_one_letter_code
_entity_poly.pdbx_strand_id
1 'polypeptide(L)' 'MLVLDDLTPEDQWTPEQRQRWSPDPVRSFWLNDRRLAATEILVTPTSAVILAVRLPVTP' A
#
# COMPACT_ATOMS: atom_id res chain seq x y z
N MET A 1 -8.99 -3.64 11.69
CA MET A 1 -8.66 -3.85 10.27
C MET A 1 -8.84 -2.53 9.56
N LEU A 2 -7.91 -2.18 8.69
CA LEU A 2 -7.95 -0.97 7.88
C LEU A 2 -7.84 -1.39 6.41
N VAL A 3 -8.61 -0.69 5.57
CA VAL A 3 -8.53 -0.80 4.11
C VAL A 3 -8.19 0.58 3.60
N LEU A 4 -7.11 0.67 2.82
CA LEU A 4 -6.79 1.86 2.04
C LEU A 4 -7.19 1.54 0.61
N ASP A 5 -8.14 2.30 0.09
CA ASP A 5 -8.66 2.18 -1.27
C ASP A 5 -8.11 3.29 -2.18
N ASP A 6 -8.60 3.31 -3.42
CA ASP A 6 -8.24 4.30 -4.45
C ASP A 6 -6.74 4.36 -4.81
N LEU A 7 -6.05 3.21 -4.71
CA LEU A 7 -4.66 3.11 -5.14
C LEU A 7 -4.58 2.70 -6.60
N THR A 8 -3.70 3.35 -7.35
CA THR A 8 -3.23 2.86 -8.66
C THR A 8 -2.01 1.96 -8.46
N PRO A 9 -1.95 0.75 -9.04
CA PRO A 9 -0.73 -0.09 -9.05
C PRO A 9 0.49 0.68 -9.61
N GLU A 10 1.68 0.52 -9.02
CA GLU A 10 2.88 1.31 -9.38
C GLU A 10 3.34 1.11 -10.85
N ASP A 11 3.08 -0.08 -11.40
CA ASP A 11 3.36 -0.40 -12.81
C ASP A 11 2.47 0.40 -13.78
N GLN A 12 1.29 0.84 -13.31
CA GLN A 12 0.35 1.68 -14.06
C GLN A 12 0.57 3.18 -13.85
N TRP A 13 1.54 3.61 -13.03
CA TRP A 13 1.82 5.03 -12.81
C TRP A 13 2.39 5.71 -14.06
N THR A 14 1.95 6.94 -14.31
CA THR A 14 2.57 7.78 -15.34
C THR A 14 4.00 8.17 -14.94
N PRO A 15 4.87 8.58 -15.89
CA PRO A 15 6.21 9.06 -15.57
C PRO A 15 6.23 10.20 -14.54
N GLU A 16 5.27 11.12 -14.64
CA GLU A 16 5.12 12.26 -13.71
C GLU A 16 4.75 11.80 -12.29
N GLN A 17 3.84 10.83 -12.19
CA GLN A 17 3.45 10.23 -10.91
C GLN A 17 4.64 9.52 -10.25
N ARG A 18 5.40 8.72 -11.01
CA ARG A 18 6.62 8.07 -10.52
C ARG A 18 7.65 9.07 -10.02
N GLN A 19 7.86 10.17 -10.75
CA GLN A 19 8.79 11.22 -10.33
C GLN A 19 8.33 11.91 -9.03
N ARG A 20 7.03 12.15 -8.89
CA ARG A 20 6.46 12.87 -7.74
C ARG A 20 6.40 12.02 -6.47
N TRP A 21 6.10 10.73 -6.62
CA TRP A 21 5.75 9.86 -5.49
C TRP A 21 6.74 8.72 -5.27
N SER A 22 7.93 8.75 -5.86
CA SER A 22 8.98 7.76 -5.55
C SER A 22 9.95 8.31 -4.50
N PRO A 23 10.08 7.70 -3.31
CA PRO A 23 9.37 6.50 -2.85
C PRO A 23 7.94 6.80 -2.37
N ASP A 24 7.01 5.85 -2.57
CA ASP A 24 5.61 6.01 -2.21
C ASP A 24 5.47 6.03 -0.67
N PRO A 25 5.07 7.13 -0.03
CA PRO A 25 4.98 7.19 1.42
C PRO A 25 3.89 6.28 1.99
N VAL A 26 2.80 6.04 1.25
CA VAL A 26 1.70 5.18 1.69
C VAL A 26 2.15 3.73 1.69
N ARG A 27 2.66 3.23 0.55
CA ARG A 27 3.17 1.85 0.46
C ARG A 27 4.36 1.64 1.40
N SER A 28 5.28 2.61 1.47
CA SER A 28 6.46 2.52 2.35
C SER A 28 6.07 2.34 3.82
N PHE A 29 5.08 3.09 4.30
CA PHE A 29 4.63 2.97 5.69
C PHE A 29 3.84 1.68 5.92
N TRP A 30 2.75 1.48 5.16
CA TRP A 30 1.78 0.43 5.47
C TRP A 30 2.30 -0.98 5.21
N LEU A 31 3.17 -1.17 4.20
CA LEU A 31 3.70 -2.49 3.86
C LEU A 31 4.95 -2.88 4.66
N ASN A 32 5.60 -1.93 5.34
CA ASN A 32 6.86 -2.19 6.06
C ASN A 32 6.81 -1.94 7.57
N ASP A 33 5.70 -1.43 8.13
CA ASP A 33 5.57 -1.26 9.58
C ASP A 33 5.48 -2.63 10.28
N ARG A 34 6.46 -2.93 11.14
CA ARG A 34 6.57 -4.21 11.86
C ARG A 34 5.41 -4.50 12.82
N ARG A 35 4.56 -3.52 13.11
CA ARG A 35 3.38 -3.68 13.97
C ARG A 35 2.16 -4.10 13.16
N LEU A 36 2.27 -4.20 11.84
CA LEU A 36 1.18 -4.52 10.92
C LEU A 36 1.47 -5.83 10.19
N ALA A 37 0.43 -6.62 9.97
CA ALA A 37 0.38 -7.53 8.84
C ALA A 37 -0.41 -6.82 7.74
N ALA A 38 0.25 -6.53 6.63
CA ALA A 38 -0.34 -5.79 5.53
C ALA A 38 0.02 -6.42 4.19
N THR A 39 -0.88 -6.27 3.22
CA THR A 39 -0.65 -6.68 1.83
C THR A 39 -1.34 -5.69 0.90
N GLU A 40 -0.70 -5.41 -0.22
CA GLU A 40 -1.38 -4.83 -1.37
C GLU A 40 -2.11 -5.94 -2.13
N ILE A 41 -3.32 -5.62 -2.61
CA ILE A 41 -4.17 -6.53 -3.39
C ILE A 41 -4.53 -5.79 -4.67
N LEU A 42 -4.15 -6.38 -5.82
CA LEU A 42 -4.63 -5.93 -7.12
C LEU A 42 -6.09 -6.35 -7.26
N VAL A 43 -7.00 -5.37 -7.30
CA VAL A 43 -8.45 -5.61 -7.40
C VAL A 43 -8.89 -5.65 -8.86
N THR A 44 -8.30 -4.78 -9.68
CA THR A 44 -8.43 -4.76 -11.14
C THR A 44 -7.06 -4.45 -11.75
N PRO A 45 -6.89 -4.54 -13.09
CA PRO A 45 -5.65 -4.14 -13.72
C PRO A 45 -5.21 -2.70 -13.44
N THR A 46 -6.13 -1.80 -13.06
CA THR A 46 -5.85 -0.37 -12.85
C THR A 46 -6.12 0.12 -11.43
N SER A 47 -6.52 -0.77 -10.51
CA SER A 47 -6.86 -0.40 -9.13
C SER A 47 -6.36 -1.44 -8.12
N ALA A 48 -5.86 -0.95 -6.99
CA ALA A 48 -5.40 -1.75 -5.88
C ALA A 48 -5.99 -1.25 -4.57
N VAL A 49 -5.89 -2.09 -3.54
CA VAL A 49 -6.15 -1.72 -2.14
C VAL A 49 -5.01 -2.22 -1.27
N ILE A 50 -4.73 -1.56 -0.16
CA ILE A 50 -3.91 -2.13 0.92
C ILE A 50 -4.84 -2.58 2.04
N LEU A 51 -4.77 -3.87 2.37
CA LEU A 51 -5.40 -4.43 3.56
C LEU A 51 -4.37 -4.53 4.68
N ALA A 52 -4.65 -3.93 5.82
CA ALA A 52 -3.76 -3.96 6.98
C ALA A 52 -4.51 -4.34 8.27
N VAL A 53 -3.86 -5.17 9.09
CA VAL A 53 -4.29 -5.49 10.45
C VAL A 53 -3.15 -5.21 11.43
N ARG A 54 -3.49 -4.69 12.61
CA ARG A 54 -2.52 -4.53 13.69
C ARG A 54 -2.18 -5.90 14.24
N LEU A 55 -0.89 -6.22 14.32
CA LEU A 55 -0.43 -7.43 14.98
C LEU A 55 -0.72 -7.34 16.49
N PRO A 56 -1.03 -8.46 17.14
CA PRO A 56 -1.06 -8.51 18.59
C PRO A 56 0.31 -8.14 19.15
N VAL A 57 0.33 -7.38 20.24
CA VAL A 57 1.57 -7.19 21.00
C VAL A 57 1.76 -8.48 21.78
N THR A 58 2.71 -9.30 21.37
CA THR A 58 3.15 -10.42 22.21
C THR A 58 4.00 -9.83 23.33
N PRO A 59 3.61 -10.01 24.61
CA PRO A 59 4.37 -9.51 25.75
C PRO A 59 5.74 -10.19 25.91
#